data_AF-A0A2S9G0F9-F1
#
_entry.id   AF-A0A2S9G0F9-F1
#
_cell.length_a   1.000
_cell.length_b   1.000
_cell.length_c   1.000
_cell.angle_alpha   90.00
_cell.angle_beta   90.00
_cell.angle_gamma   90.00
#
_symmetry.space_group_name_H-M   'P 1'
#
loop_
_entity.id
_entity.type
_entity.pdbx_description
1 polymer ?
#
loop_
_entity_poly.entity_id
_entity_poly.type
_entity_poly.pdbx_seq_one_letter_code
_entity_poly.pdbx_strand_id
1 'polypeptide(L)' 'DEEELVEKAQAHLSEVHPGRDYDRDAILFMAY' A
#
# COMPACT_ATOMS: atom_id res chain seq x y z
N ASP A 1 12.86 3.40 -4.22
CA ASP A 1 12.12 3.24 -5.48
C ASP A 1 10.62 3.15 -5.25
N GLU A 2 9.82 3.32 -6.30
CA GLU A 2 8.35 3.18 -6.27
C GLU A 2 7.93 1.82 -5.67
N GLU A 3 8.69 0.76 -5.91
CA GLU A 3 8.48 -0.57 -5.32
C GLU A 3 8.64 -0.59 -3.80
N GLU A 4 9.66 0.09 -3.27
CA GLU A 4 9.93 0.15 -1.83
C GLU A 4 8.83 0.92 -1.08
N LEU A 5 8.23 1.91 -1.75
CA LEU A 5 7.12 2.70 -1.23
C LEU A 5 5.84 1.86 -1.19
N VAL A 6 5.62 1.05 -2.23
CA VAL A 6 4.50 0.10 -2.30
C VAL A 6 4.61 -0.96 -1.21
N GLU A 7 5.76 -1.61 -1.03
CA GLU A 7 5.94 -2.64 0.01
C GLU A 7 5.68 -2.09 1.42
N LYS A 8 6.24 -0.91 1.73
CA LYS A 8 6.04 -0.26 3.04
C LYS A 8 4.58 0.10 3.29
N ALA A 9 3.92 0.67 2.28
CA ALA A 9 2.52 1.04 2.38
C ALA A 9 1.62 -0.20 2.50
N GLN A 10 1.89 -1.25 1.73
CA GLN A 10 1.13 -2.49 1.76
C GLN A 10 1.22 -3.17 3.13
N ALA A 11 2.43 -3.28 3.70
CA ALA A 11 2.64 -3.81 5.04
C ALA A 11 1.86 -2.99 6.10
N HIS A 12 1.96 -1.66 6.04
CA HIS A 12 1.24 -0.78 6.97
C HIS A 12 -0.29 -0.87 6.81
N LEU A 13 -0.79 -0.91 5.58
CA LEU A 13 -2.22 -1.00 5.29
C LEU A 13 -2.82 -2.33 5.73
N SER A 14 -2.08 -3.43 5.59
CA SER A 14 -2.50 -4.75 6.10
C SER A 14 -2.61 -4.78 7.63
N GLU A 15 -1.73 -4.06 8.34
CA GLU A 15 -1.79 -3.94 9.80
C GLU A 15 -2.94 -3.04 10.28
N VAL A 16 -3.15 -1.90 9.61
CA VAL A 16 -4.13 -0.88 10.03
C VAL A 16 -5.55 -1.21 9.56
N HIS A 17 -5.70 -1.89 8.43
CA HIS A 17 -6.98 -2.21 7.80
C HIS A 17 -7.11 -3.71 7.50
N PRO A 18 -7.25 -4.57 8.52
CA PRO A 18 -7.48 -5.99 8.31
C PRO A 18 -8.77 -6.21 7.53
N GLY A 19 -8.68 -6.93 6.39
CA GLY A 19 -9.82 -7.22 5.51
C GLY A 19 -9.99 -6.25 4.33
N ARG A 20 -9.05 -5.32 4.12
CA ARG A 20 -8.94 -4.56 2.86
C ARG A 20 -7.64 -4.90 2.16
N ASP A 21 -7.75 -5.39 0.93
CA ASP A 21 -6.62 -5.53 0.02
C ASP A 21 -6.46 -4.26 -0.79
N TYR A 22 -5.24 -3.73 -0.76
CA TYR A 22 -4.84 -2.58 -1.55
C TYR A 22 -3.81 -3.04 -2.57
N ASP A 23 -4.17 -2.93 -3.84
CA ASP A 23 -3.30 -3.24 -4.96
C ASP A 23 -2.25 -2.14 -5.14
N ARG A 24 -1.14 -2.48 -5.80
CA ARG A 24 -0.04 -1.55 -6.12
C ARG A 24 -0.55 -0.22 -6.69
N ASP A 25 -1.48 -0.29 -7.63
CA ASP A 25 -2.02 0.91 -8.30
C ASP A 25 -2.85 1.78 -7.36
N ALA A 26 -3.61 1.18 -6.43
CA ALA A 26 -4.35 1.92 -5.42
C ALA A 26 -3.41 2.62 -4.43
N ILE A 27 -2.35 1.93 -4.02
CA ILE A 27 -1.31 2.47 -3.14
C ILE A 27 -0.60 3.65 -3.81
N LEU A 28 -0.25 3.52 -5.08
CA LEU A 28 0.41 4.60 -5.83
C LEU A 28 -0.51 5.79 -6.10
N PHE A 29 -1.80 5.54 -6.32
CA PHE A 29 -2.78 6.62 -6.47
C PHE A 29 -2.96 7.43 -5.18
N MET A 30 -2.78 6.82 -4.01
CA MET A 30 -2.85 7.52 -2.72
C MET A 30 -1.53 8.24 -2.34
N ALA A 31 -0.41 7.85 -2.94
CA ALA A 31 0.91 8.39 -2.64
C ALA A 31 1.28 9.65 -3.46
N TYR A 32 0.45 10.04 -4.44
CA TYR A 32 0.64 11.19 -5.34
C TYR A 32 -0.37 12.30 -5.04
#